data_AF-A0A7V5UE54-F1
#
_entry.id   AF-A0A7V5UE54-F1
#
_cell.length_a   1.000
_cell.length_b   1.000
_cell.length_c   1.000
_cell.angle_alpha   90.00
_cell.angle_beta   90.00
_cell.angle_gamma   90.00
#
_symmetry.space_group_name_H-M   'P 1'
#
loop_
_entity.id
_entity.type
_entity.pdbx_description
1 polymer ?
#
loop_
_entity_poly.entity_id
_entity_poly.type
_entity_poly.pdbx_seq_one_letter_code
_entity_poly.pdbx_strand_id
1 'polypeptide(L)' 'AFVAYDLFVKHMLFYSGGVINLGIEILPTKKMQAEMSSGVAYFEGEVYNVLRHGRNNPAIPLLILGIEP' A
#
# COMPACT_ATOMS: atom_id res chain seq x y z
N ALA A 1 -0.99 2.97 -10.52
CA ALA A 1 -2.26 3.71 -10.31
C ALA A 1 -3.17 3.03 -9.28
N PHE A 2 -3.27 1.69 -9.28
CA PHE A 2 -4.16 0.95 -8.38
C PHE A 2 -3.79 1.07 -6.88
N VAL A 3 -2.51 0.87 -6.51
CA VAL A 3 -2.10 0.90 -5.08
C VAL A 3 -2.31 2.26 -4.40
N ALA A 4 -2.04 3.37 -5.11
CA ALA A 4 -2.31 4.71 -4.58
C ALA A 4 -3.81 4.91 -4.30
N TYR A 5 -4.69 4.34 -5.12
CA TYR A 5 -6.13 4.38 -4.87
C TYR A 5 -6.52 3.52 -3.65
N ASP A 6 -5.92 2.34 -3.49
CA ASP A 6 -6.15 1.48 -2.33
C ASP A 6 -5.75 2.18 -1.02
N LEU A 7 -4.55 2.75 -0.98
CA LEU A 7 -3.97 3.41 0.21
C LEU A 7 -4.69 4.71 0.58
N PHE A 8 -4.94 5.59 -0.39
CA PHE A 8 -5.43 6.95 -0.12
C PHE A 8 -6.94 7.11 -0.25
N VAL A 9 -7.63 6.18 -0.92
CA VAL A 9 -9.09 6.27 -1.11
C VAL A 9 -9.79 5.12 -0.40
N LYS A 10 -9.51 3.87 -0.73
CA LYS A 10 -10.31 2.75 -0.21
C LYS A 10 -10.11 2.54 1.28
N HIS A 11 -8.87 2.43 1.76
CA HIS A 11 -8.62 2.29 3.19
C HIS A 11 -9.18 3.46 4.00
N MET A 12 -8.96 4.70 3.53
CA MET A 12 -9.51 5.90 4.16
C MET A 12 -11.05 5.89 4.20
N LEU A 13 -11.71 5.47 3.11
CA LEU A 13 -13.17 5.39 3.06
C LEU A 13 -13.72 4.44 4.15
N PHE A 14 -13.15 3.24 4.27
CA PHE A 14 -13.60 2.28 5.28
C PHE A 14 -13.25 2.70 6.71
N TYR A 15 -12.10 3.36 6.90
CA TYR A 15 -11.70 3.87 8.21
C TYR A 15 -12.58 5.04 8.66
N SER A 16 -12.78 6.03 7.81
CA SER A 16 -13.68 7.16 8.10
C SER A 16 -15.14 6.74 8.25
N GLY A 17 -15.55 5.67 7.57
CA GLY A 17 -16.85 5.04 7.74
C GLY A 17 -17.00 4.21 9.03
N GLY A 18 -15.95 4.07 9.85
CA GLY A 18 -15.97 3.28 11.08
C GLY A 18 -16.05 1.77 10.86
N VAL A 19 -15.74 1.29 9.65
CA VAL A 19 -15.83 -0.14 9.28
C VAL A 19 -14.55 -0.89 9.64
N ILE A 20 -13.40 -0.23 9.59
CA ILE A 20 -12.09 -0.80 9.92
C ILE A 20 -11.32 0.14 10.84
N ASN A 21 -10.38 -0.42 11.61
CA ASN A 21 -9.45 0.35 12.46
C ASN A 21 -8.00 0.33 11.93
N LEU A 22 -7.71 -0.50 10.92
CA LEU A 22 -6.39 -0.75 10.35
C LEU A 22 -6.56 -1.22 8.90
N GLY A 23 -5.72 -0.73 7.98
CA GLY A 23 -5.57 -1.30 6.64
C GLY A 23 -4.32 -2.18 6.52
N ILE A 24 -4.42 -3.26 5.75
CA ILE A 24 -3.28 -4.12 5.41
C ILE A 24 -3.15 -4.14 3.88
N GLU A 25 -1.97 -3.79 3.39
CA GLU A 25 -1.63 -3.81 1.97
C GLU A 25 -0.53 -4.86 1.74
N ILE A 26 -0.78 -5.86 0.91
CA ILE A 26 0.18 -6.94 0.61
C ILE A 26 0.70 -6.73 -0.80
N LEU A 27 2.02 -6.62 -0.95
CA LEU A 27 2.70 -6.36 -2.21
C LEU A 27 3.85 -7.34 -2.42
N PRO A 28 4.15 -7.75 -3.66
CA PRO A 28 5.39 -8.46 -3.93
C PRO A 28 6.56 -7.50 -3.67
N THR A 29 7.68 -8.01 -3.16
CA THR A 29 8.91 -7.21 -3.18
C THR A 29 9.39 -6.98 -4.61
N LYS A 30 10.37 -6.11 -4.80
CA LYS A 30 10.96 -5.86 -6.11
C LYS A 30 11.52 -7.13 -6.74
N LYS A 31 12.07 -8.03 -5.91
CA LYS A 31 12.63 -9.31 -6.36
C LYS A 31 11.54 -10.23 -6.90
N MET A 32 10.45 -10.43 -6.15
CA MET A 32 9.31 -11.23 -6.64
C MET A 32 8.65 -10.58 -7.87
N GLN A 33 8.48 -9.26 -7.87
CA GLN A 33 7.89 -8.54 -8.99
C GLN A 33 8.69 -8.72 -10.30
N ALA A 34 10.02 -8.88 -10.23
CA ALA A 34 10.87 -9.10 -11.41
C ALA A 34 10.56 -10.41 -12.14
N GLU A 35 9.91 -11.37 -11.48
CA GLU A 35 9.47 -12.65 -12.03
C GLU A 35 7.99 -12.62 -12.47
N MET A 36 7.36 -11.44 -12.43
CA MET A 36 5.95 -11.23 -12.81
C MET A 36 5.81 -10.45 -14.12
N SER A 37 4.56 -10.30 -14.59
CA SER A 37 4.26 -9.42 -15.73
C SER A 37 4.65 -7.97 -15.46
N SER A 38 4.92 -7.22 -16.53
CA SER A 38 5.27 -5.80 -16.44
C SER A 38 4.11 -4.96 -15.88
N GLY A 39 4.44 -3.88 -15.17
CA GLY A 39 3.46 -2.94 -14.62
C GLY A 39 2.87 -3.32 -13.25
N VAL A 40 3.27 -4.45 -12.66
CA VAL A 40 2.93 -4.83 -11.29
C VAL A 40 3.66 -3.91 -10.29
N ALA A 41 2.91 -3.38 -9.32
CA ALA A 41 3.47 -2.56 -8.24
C ALA A 41 4.29 -3.44 -7.28
N TYR A 42 5.29 -2.85 -6.62
CA TYR A 42 6.18 -3.56 -5.70
C TYR A 42 6.36 -2.79 -4.40
N PHE A 43 6.59 -3.55 -3.33
CA PHE A 43 6.64 -3.08 -1.95
C PHE A 43 7.51 -1.83 -1.77
N GLU A 44 8.76 -1.86 -2.23
CA GLU A 44 9.74 -0.79 -2.02
C GLU A 44 9.31 0.52 -2.69
N GLY A 45 8.71 0.43 -3.87
CA GLY A 45 8.20 1.59 -4.60
C GLY A 45 7.01 2.20 -3.91
N GLU A 46 6.10 1.39 -3.39
CA GLU A 46 4.88 1.87 -2.73
C GLU A 46 5.15 2.40 -1.31
N VAL A 47 6.08 1.78 -0.57
CA VAL A 47 6.57 2.34 0.71
C VAL A 47 7.21 3.71 0.48
N TYR A 48 8.05 3.85 -0.54
CA TYR A 48 8.60 5.15 -0.92
C TYR A 48 7.50 6.16 -1.28
N ASN A 49 6.49 5.73 -2.03
CA ASN A 49 5.32 6.54 -2.38
C ASN A 49 4.48 6.93 -1.17
N VAL A 50 4.40 6.15 -0.10
CA VAL A 50 3.71 6.56 1.12
C VAL A 50 4.56 7.56 1.89
N LEU A 51 5.84 7.26 2.12
CA LEU A 51 6.74 8.10 2.90
C LEU A 51 6.92 9.52 2.32
N ARG A 52 6.88 9.67 0.99
CA ARG A 52 6.96 11.00 0.34
C ARG A 52 5.78 11.93 0.67
N HIS A 53 4.65 11.40 1.17
CA HIS A 53 3.50 12.22 1.57
C HIS A 53 3.65 12.83 2.97
N GLY A 54 4.73 12.51 3.68
CA GLY A 54 5.03 13.00 5.02
C GLY A 54 4.49 12.10 6.13
N ARG A 55 4.88 12.41 7.37
CA ARG A 55 4.44 11.66 8.55
C ARG A 55 2.94 11.81 8.75
N ASN A 56 2.28 10.74 9.21
CA ASN A 56 0.84 10.67 9.50
C ASN A 56 -0.08 10.87 8.28
N ASN A 57 0.43 10.65 7.07
CA ASN A 57 -0.36 10.68 5.84
C ASN A 57 -0.19 9.36 5.06
N PRO A 58 -1.25 8.57 4.81
CA PRO A 58 -2.66 8.83 5.16
C PRO A 58 -2.94 8.71 6.67
N ALA A 59 -4.07 9.28 7.12
CA ALA A 59 -4.44 9.39 8.55
C ALA A 59 -4.94 8.08 9.17
N ILE A 60 -5.05 7.01 8.38
CA ILE A 60 -5.38 5.65 8.82
C ILE A 60 -4.10 4.90 9.21
N PRO A 61 -4.09 4.11 10.31
CA PRO A 61 -3.05 3.11 10.55
C PRO A 61 -2.95 2.09 9.40
N LEU A 62 -1.76 1.93 8.81
CA LEU A 62 -1.50 0.99 7.72
C LEU A 62 -0.35 0.05 8.05
N LEU A 63 -0.54 -1.23 7.72
CA LEU A 63 0.51 -2.23 7.66
C LEU A 63 0.74 -2.59 6.19
N ILE A 64 1.92 -2.26 5.66
CA ILE A 64 2.32 -2.65 4.30
C ILE A 64 3.26 -3.85 4.43
N LEU A 65 2.91 -4.96 3.79
CA LEU A 65 3.64 -6.24 3.86
C LEU A 65 4.22 -6.58 2.50
N GLY A 66 5.55 -6.64 2.43
CA GLY A 66 6.29 -7.19 1.30
C GLY A 66 6.37 -8.71 1.39
N ILE A 67 6.03 -9.42 0.31
CA ILE A 67 6.12 -10.89 0.24
C ILE A 67 7.03 -11.37 -0.89
N GLU A 68 7.61 -12.57 -0.70
CA GLU A 68 8.40 -13.31 -1.66
C GLU A 68 8.14 -14.83 -1.52
N PRO A 69 8.39 -15.65 -2.56
CA PRO A 69 8.38 -17.11 -2.49
C PRO A 69 9.45 -17.72 -1.57
#